data_AF-A0AAP8PSJ6-F1
#
_entry.id   AF-A0AAP8PSJ6-F1
#
_cell.length_a   1.000
_cell.length_b   1.000
_cell.length_c   1.000
_cell.angle_alpha   90.00
_cell.angle_beta   90.00
_cell.angle_gamma   90.00
#
_symmetry.space_group_name_H-M   'P 1'
#
loop_
_entity.id
_entity.type
_entity.pdbx_description
1 polymer ?
#
loop_
_entity_poly.entity_id
_entity_poly.type
_entity_poly.pdbx_seq_one_letter_code
_entity_poly.pdbx_strand_id
1 'polypeptide(L)'
;MSASYRIFDITLKSKTLISPSLLRCVFEGADVHRMKLEAPDQRIKLLFPAADGKITPLANGPDWYGDYMALPKEQRPVMRTYTLRALRREQNQMDVEFVLHGVNGPASAWATHAEPGDTIQTVAPNGDFDGDSGGYEWVPPAQLQQALLIADETAVPAAMAILEQLAQQANPPRVQAFFEVPVAADCLDLAHFPFADVYWLPRDVGRQLVHGTLLVEAVRQRVDIPASACAQAQSLAESSLSDEVLWERAAGSNAFYAWVAAESSAVKTLRRYLIGERDLDRSTVNFMAYWC
;
A
#
# COMPACT_ATOMS: atom_id res chain seq x y z
N MET A 1 13.77 21.42 -13.79
CA MET A 1 13.76 19.99 -13.37
C MET A 1 12.31 19.57 -13.26
N SER A 2 11.95 18.42 -13.82
CA SER A 2 10.60 17.87 -13.70
C SER A 2 10.28 17.55 -12.23
N ALA A 3 9.04 17.76 -11.78
CA ALA A 3 8.61 17.31 -10.46
C ALA A 3 8.54 15.77 -10.41
N SER A 4 8.83 15.18 -9.25
CA SER A 4 8.83 13.72 -9.06
C SER A 4 7.44 13.10 -9.18
N TYR A 5 6.39 13.87 -8.89
CA TYR A 5 4.99 13.53 -9.08
C TYR A 5 4.31 14.63 -9.89
N ARG A 6 3.31 14.24 -10.68
CA ARG A 6 2.50 15.17 -11.47
C ARG A 6 1.06 14.68 -11.59
N ILE A 7 0.18 15.54 -12.10
CA ILE A 7 -1.24 15.23 -12.30
C ILE A 7 -1.44 14.51 -13.64
N PHE A 8 -2.32 13.52 -13.64
CA PHE A 8 -2.79 12.80 -14.81
C PHE A 8 -4.32 12.75 -14.80
N ASP A 9 -4.94 13.08 -15.93
CA ASP A 9 -6.36 12.85 -16.16
C ASP A 9 -6.55 11.37 -16.53
N ILE A 10 -7.45 10.69 -15.80
CA ILE A 10 -7.73 9.28 -15.99
C ILE A 10 -9.23 9.04 -16.10
N THR A 11 -9.60 8.12 -16.97
CA THR A 11 -10.98 7.73 -17.27
C THR A 11 -11.15 6.27 -16.89
N LEU A 12 -12.23 5.95 -16.18
CA LEU A 12 -12.55 4.58 -15.83
C LEU A 12 -12.86 3.79 -17.10
N LYS A 13 -12.11 2.72 -17.34
CA LYS A 13 -12.30 1.84 -18.50
C LYS A 13 -13.19 0.65 -18.16
N SER A 14 -12.93 0.01 -17.01
CA SER A 14 -13.67 -1.18 -16.59
C SER A 14 -13.51 -1.43 -15.09
N LYS A 15 -14.44 -2.23 -14.55
CA LYS A 15 -14.52 -2.64 -13.14
C LYS A 15 -14.62 -4.15 -13.06
N THR A 16 -13.90 -4.77 -12.13
CA THR A 16 -13.97 -6.21 -11.84
C THR A 16 -13.93 -6.42 -10.33
N LEU A 17 -14.92 -7.11 -9.77
CA LEU A 17 -14.85 -7.56 -8.38
C LEU A 17 -13.84 -8.71 -8.30
N ILE A 18 -12.76 -8.47 -7.55
CA ILE A 18 -11.72 -9.47 -7.28
C ILE A 18 -12.19 -10.38 -6.15
N SER A 19 -12.86 -9.79 -5.16
CA SER A 19 -13.55 -10.47 -4.08
C SER A 19 -14.75 -9.63 -3.62
N PRO A 20 -15.59 -10.10 -2.68
CA PRO A 20 -16.75 -9.33 -2.21
C PRO A 20 -16.40 -7.93 -1.69
N SER A 21 -15.22 -7.75 -1.10
CA SER A 21 -14.78 -6.46 -0.55
C SER A 21 -13.66 -5.78 -1.34
N LEU A 22 -13.21 -6.34 -2.47
CA LEU A 22 -12.13 -5.76 -3.28
C LEU A 22 -12.54 -5.58 -4.74
N LEU A 23 -12.57 -4.32 -5.20
CA LEU A 23 -12.92 -3.94 -6.56
C LEU A 23 -11.69 -3.43 -7.31
N ARG A 24 -11.33 -4.07 -8.42
CA ARG A 24 -10.31 -3.56 -9.33
C ARG A 24 -10.95 -2.64 -10.37
N CYS A 25 -10.44 -1.42 -10.46
CA CYS A 25 -10.76 -0.46 -11.50
C CYS A 25 -9.57 -0.32 -12.43
N VAL A 26 -9.80 -0.53 -13.73
CA VAL A 26 -8.84 -0.23 -14.78
C VAL A 26 -9.13 1.17 -15.29
N PHE A 27 -8.13 2.05 -15.26
CA PHE A 27 -8.21 3.38 -15.81
C PHE A 27 -7.34 3.52 -17.05
N GLU A 28 -7.71 4.44 -17.93
CA GLU A 28 -6.92 4.86 -19.08
C GLU A 28 -6.82 6.39 -19.19
N GLY A 29 -5.78 6.88 -19.86
CA GLY A 29 -5.60 8.31 -20.09
C GLY A 29 -4.46 8.60 -21.04
N ALA A 30 -4.56 9.66 -21.84
CA ALA A 30 -3.59 9.97 -22.89
C ALA A 30 -2.14 10.08 -22.38
N ASP A 31 -1.99 10.54 -21.14
CA ASP A 31 -0.70 10.80 -20.50
C ASP A 31 -0.25 9.66 -19.56
N VAL A 32 -1.00 8.56 -19.44
CA VAL A 32 -0.66 7.45 -18.52
C VAL A 32 0.68 6.79 -18.88
N HIS A 33 1.07 6.74 -20.16
CA HIS A 33 2.39 6.28 -20.57
C HIS A 33 3.55 7.09 -19.98
N ARG A 34 3.30 8.31 -19.46
CA ARG A 34 4.29 9.15 -18.77
C ARG A 34 4.30 8.93 -17.26
N MET A 35 3.53 7.98 -16.73
CA MET A 35 3.71 7.51 -15.36
C MET A 35 4.94 6.61 -15.28
N LYS A 36 5.53 6.49 -14.09
CA LYS A 36 6.45 5.40 -13.76
C LYS A 36 5.98 4.65 -12.52
N LEU A 37 6.40 3.39 -12.42
CA LEU A 37 6.15 2.50 -11.30
C LEU A 37 7.51 1.98 -10.84
N GLU A 38 7.97 2.39 -9.66
CA GLU A 38 9.32 2.10 -9.17
C GLU A 38 9.36 0.90 -8.21
N ALA A 39 8.24 0.62 -7.53
CA ALA A 39 8.10 -0.49 -6.59
C ALA A 39 6.65 -0.99 -6.56
N PRO A 40 6.39 -2.24 -6.12
CA PRO A 40 5.06 -2.84 -6.09
C PRO A 40 4.07 -2.14 -5.14
N ASP A 41 4.56 -1.50 -4.08
CA ASP A 41 3.75 -0.76 -3.11
C ASP A 41 3.68 0.75 -3.41
N GLN A 42 4.00 1.14 -4.65
CA GLN A 42 3.94 2.53 -5.11
C GLN A 42 2.60 3.18 -4.80
N ARG A 43 2.65 4.27 -4.04
CA ARG A 43 1.49 5.07 -3.70
C ARG A 43 1.26 6.16 -4.74
N ILE A 44 -0.02 6.38 -5.02
CA ILE A 44 -0.56 7.48 -5.81
C ILE A 44 -1.63 8.20 -5.00
N LYS A 45 -2.01 9.40 -5.43
CA LYS A 45 -3.18 10.10 -4.89
C LYS A 45 -4.28 10.09 -5.93
N LEU A 46 -5.47 9.63 -5.57
CA LEU A 46 -6.67 9.83 -6.36
C LEU A 46 -7.42 11.06 -5.85
N LEU A 47 -7.89 11.88 -6.78
CA LEU A 47 -8.60 13.13 -6.52
C LEU A 47 -10.08 12.92 -6.87
N PHE A 48 -10.88 12.72 -5.83
CA PHE A 48 -12.33 12.49 -5.94
C PHE A 48 -13.10 13.82 -5.94
N PRO A 49 -14.37 13.82 -6.39
CA PRO A 49 -15.24 14.98 -6.27
C PRO A 49 -15.20 15.60 -4.86
N ALA A 50 -15.23 16.93 -4.81
CA ALA A 50 -15.30 17.68 -3.56
C ALA A 50 -16.65 17.47 -2.87
N ALA A 51 -16.82 18.04 -1.66
CA ALA A 51 -18.04 17.87 -0.87
C ALA A 51 -19.31 18.41 -1.57
N ASP A 52 -19.15 19.33 -2.53
CA ASP A 52 -20.23 19.85 -3.37
C ASP A 52 -20.57 18.95 -4.58
N GLY A 53 -19.90 17.79 -4.69
CA GLY A 53 -20.07 16.82 -5.77
C GLY A 53 -19.35 17.20 -7.07
N LYS A 54 -18.59 18.30 -7.10
CA LYS A 54 -17.89 18.76 -8.31
C LYS A 54 -16.46 18.26 -8.34
N ILE A 55 -15.99 17.99 -9.55
CA ILE A 55 -14.57 17.77 -9.82
C ILE A 55 -13.99 19.13 -10.22
N THR A 56 -13.10 19.67 -9.38
CA THR A 56 -12.29 20.84 -9.72
C THR A 56 -10.99 20.33 -10.34
N PRO A 57 -10.81 20.39 -11.67
CA PRO A 57 -9.57 19.93 -12.28
C PRO A 57 -8.43 20.84 -11.84
N LEU A 58 -7.38 20.22 -11.32
CA LEU A 58 -6.11 20.90 -11.05
C LEU A 58 -5.28 20.92 -12.33
N ALA A 59 -4.59 22.03 -12.55
CA ALA A 59 -3.65 22.16 -13.65
C ALA A 59 -2.43 21.26 -13.42
N ASN A 60 -1.86 20.72 -14.50
CA ASN A 60 -0.59 19.99 -14.45
C ASN A 60 0.59 20.98 -14.37
N GLY A 61 0.67 21.69 -13.24
CA GLY A 61 1.70 22.68 -12.94
C GLY A 61 2.95 22.09 -12.27
N PRO A 62 4.04 22.87 -12.18
CA PRO A 62 5.27 22.44 -11.50
C PRO A 62 5.10 22.25 -9.99
N ASP A 63 4.08 22.89 -9.38
CA ASP A 63 3.73 22.79 -7.96
C ASP A 63 2.25 22.43 -7.79
N TRP A 64 1.90 21.19 -8.16
CA TRP A 64 0.53 20.68 -8.04
C TRP A 64 -0.02 20.78 -6.62
N TYR A 65 0.84 20.69 -5.59
CA TYR A 65 0.40 20.72 -4.19
C TYR A 65 0.11 22.15 -3.73
N GLY A 66 0.94 23.12 -4.15
CA GLY A 66 0.65 24.54 -3.99
C GLY A 66 -0.67 24.93 -4.65
N ASP A 67 -0.89 24.48 -5.90
CA ASP A 67 -2.14 24.71 -6.64
C ASP A 67 -3.35 24.10 -5.92
N TYR A 68 -3.21 22.88 -5.39
CA TYR A 68 -4.23 22.23 -4.57
C TYR A 68 -4.52 22.98 -3.26
N MET A 69 -3.49 23.49 -2.58
CA MET A 69 -3.65 24.26 -1.35
C MET A 69 -4.25 25.65 -1.60
N ALA A 70 -4.06 26.23 -2.79
CA ALA A 70 -4.63 27.52 -3.17
C ALA A 70 -6.16 27.47 -3.36
N LEU A 71 -6.73 26.29 -3.62
CA LEU A 71 -8.18 26.13 -3.72
C LEU A 71 -8.87 26.39 -2.37
N PRO A 72 -10.07 27.01 -2.36
CA PRO A 72 -10.95 27.05 -1.19
C PRO A 72 -11.22 25.63 -0.68
N LYS A 73 -11.30 25.46 0.64
CA LYS A 73 -11.40 24.14 1.28
C LYS A 73 -12.59 23.32 0.76
N GLU A 74 -13.71 23.98 0.45
CA GLU A 74 -14.95 23.39 -0.04
C GLU A 74 -14.86 22.91 -1.49
N GLN A 75 -13.91 23.46 -2.26
CA GLN A 75 -13.68 23.15 -3.68
C GLN A 75 -12.52 22.19 -3.89
N ARG A 76 -11.76 21.87 -2.83
CA ARG A 76 -10.63 20.94 -2.89
C ARG A 76 -11.15 19.53 -3.20
N PRO A 77 -10.65 18.88 -4.26
CA PRO A 77 -10.92 17.47 -4.49
C PRO A 77 -10.57 16.65 -3.26
N VAL A 78 -11.39 15.65 -2.93
CA VAL A 78 -11.06 14.78 -1.81
C VAL A 78 -9.90 13.89 -2.23
N MET A 79 -8.75 14.09 -1.59
CA MET A 79 -7.55 13.30 -1.87
C MET A 79 -7.52 12.03 -1.01
N ARG A 80 -7.29 10.87 -1.65
CA ARG A 80 -6.99 9.61 -0.95
C ARG A 80 -5.79 8.92 -1.57
N THR A 81 -5.04 8.22 -0.72
CA THR A 81 -3.86 7.46 -1.14
C THR A 81 -4.28 6.06 -1.54
N TYR A 82 -3.78 5.58 -2.66
CA TYR A 82 -4.01 4.23 -3.17
C TYR A 82 -2.69 3.63 -3.68
N THR A 83 -2.64 2.31 -3.76
CA THR A 83 -1.57 1.60 -4.46
C THR A 83 -1.81 1.64 -5.97
N LEU A 84 -0.78 1.99 -6.74
CA LEU A 84 -0.76 1.79 -8.19
C LEU A 84 -0.55 0.30 -8.47
N ARG A 85 -1.66 -0.45 -8.53
CA ARG A 85 -1.66 -1.92 -8.54
C ARG A 85 -0.95 -2.51 -9.75
N ALA A 86 -1.06 -1.85 -10.90
CA ALA A 86 -0.34 -2.19 -12.12
C ALA A 86 -0.29 -0.97 -13.05
N LEU A 87 0.74 -0.90 -13.88
CA LEU A 87 0.92 0.13 -14.90
C LEU A 87 1.33 -0.51 -16.24
N ARG A 88 0.50 -0.33 -17.27
CA ARG A 88 0.75 -0.78 -18.65
C ARG A 88 0.93 0.44 -19.53
N ARG A 89 2.16 0.97 -19.57
CA ARG A 89 2.50 2.23 -20.27
C ARG A 89 2.13 2.20 -21.76
N GLU A 90 2.47 1.10 -22.44
CA GLU A 90 2.16 0.90 -23.87
C GLU A 90 0.67 0.92 -24.18
N GLN A 91 -0.17 0.55 -23.20
CA GLN A 91 -1.62 0.51 -23.34
C GLN A 91 -2.31 1.75 -22.76
N ASN A 92 -1.53 2.70 -22.24
CA ASN A 92 -2.02 3.86 -21.49
C ASN A 92 -3.00 3.48 -20.36
N GLN A 93 -2.71 2.39 -19.64
CA GLN A 93 -3.61 1.86 -18.62
C GLN A 93 -2.94 1.69 -17.27
N MET A 94 -3.73 1.86 -16.21
CA MET A 94 -3.33 1.61 -14.83
C MET A 94 -4.45 0.93 -14.05
N ASP A 95 -4.08 0.16 -13.03
CA ASP A 95 -5.03 -0.46 -12.13
C ASP A 95 -4.96 0.16 -10.74
N VAL A 96 -6.12 0.29 -10.11
CA VAL A 96 -6.25 0.59 -8.69
C VAL A 96 -7.28 -0.36 -8.10
N GLU A 97 -6.97 -0.93 -6.93
CA GLU A 97 -7.89 -1.77 -6.18
C GLU A 97 -8.48 -0.97 -5.02
N PHE A 98 -9.80 -0.98 -4.95
CA PHE A 98 -10.61 -0.27 -3.97
C PHE A 98 -11.18 -1.27 -2.98
N VAL A 99 -10.96 -1.03 -1.70
CA VAL A 99 -11.66 -1.77 -0.67
C VAL A 99 -13.04 -1.18 -0.45
N LEU A 100 -14.05 -2.04 -0.47
CA LEU A 100 -15.46 -1.69 -0.37
C LEU A 100 -15.93 -1.84 1.09
N HIS A 101 -15.91 -0.74 1.85
CA HIS A 101 -16.39 -0.71 3.25
C HIS A 101 -17.74 0.01 3.39
N GLY A 102 -18.66 -0.22 2.45
CA GLY A 102 -19.89 0.58 2.29
C GLY A 102 -19.63 1.96 1.68
N VAL A 103 -20.68 2.77 1.51
CA VAL A 103 -20.65 4.03 0.73
C VAL A 103 -20.37 5.31 1.55
N ASN A 104 -19.93 5.17 2.81
CA ASN A 104 -19.81 6.32 3.72
C ASN A 104 -18.58 7.21 3.44
N GLY A 105 -17.59 6.70 2.70
CA GLY A 105 -16.39 7.44 2.31
C GLY A 105 -16.42 7.86 0.83
N PRO A 106 -15.91 9.04 0.47
CA PRO A 106 -16.01 9.59 -0.89
C PRO A 106 -15.37 8.69 -1.97
N ALA A 107 -14.26 8.02 -1.64
CA ALA A 107 -13.60 7.13 -2.59
C ALA A 107 -14.37 5.82 -2.79
N SER A 108 -14.91 5.22 -1.72
CA SER A 108 -15.76 4.02 -1.81
C SER A 108 -17.09 4.34 -2.50
N ALA A 109 -17.70 5.49 -2.20
CA ALA A 109 -18.89 5.98 -2.87
C ALA A 109 -18.65 6.18 -4.37
N TRP A 110 -17.55 6.83 -4.75
CA TRP A 110 -17.18 6.98 -6.15
C TRP A 110 -16.96 5.62 -6.80
N ALA A 111 -16.12 4.74 -6.23
CA ALA A 111 -15.83 3.43 -6.83
C ALA A 111 -17.07 2.54 -6.99
N THR A 112 -18.01 2.63 -6.06
CA THR A 112 -19.29 1.89 -6.11
C THR A 112 -20.14 2.35 -7.29
N HIS A 113 -20.34 3.66 -7.45
CA HIS A 113 -21.28 4.23 -8.43
C HIS A 113 -20.66 4.58 -9.78
N ALA A 114 -19.33 4.65 -9.87
CA ALA A 114 -18.65 5.03 -11.09
C ALA A 114 -18.87 3.99 -12.19
N GLU A 115 -19.11 4.48 -13.40
CA GLU A 115 -19.30 3.71 -14.61
C GLU A 115 -18.15 3.94 -15.60
N PRO A 116 -17.87 2.99 -16.50
CA PRO A 116 -16.93 3.23 -17.59
C PRO A 116 -17.22 4.54 -18.34
N GLY A 117 -16.21 5.39 -18.48
CA GLY A 117 -16.32 6.75 -19.01
C GLY A 117 -16.23 7.85 -17.95
N ASP A 118 -16.42 7.53 -16.66
CA ASP A 118 -16.25 8.52 -15.59
C ASP A 118 -14.79 8.91 -15.39
N THR A 119 -14.54 10.20 -15.20
CA THR A 119 -13.19 10.77 -15.13
C THR A 119 -12.84 11.23 -13.72
N ILE A 120 -11.59 11.01 -13.31
CA ILE A 120 -10.96 11.61 -12.13
C ILE A 120 -9.53 12.02 -12.45
N GLN A 121 -8.88 12.74 -11.52
CA GLN A 121 -7.45 13.01 -11.61
C GLN A 121 -6.67 12.16 -10.63
N THR A 122 -5.44 11.81 -11.00
CA THR A 122 -4.48 11.19 -10.10
C THR A 122 -3.16 11.96 -10.07
N VAL A 123 -2.55 12.02 -8.89
CA VAL A 123 -1.16 12.44 -8.71
C VAL A 123 -0.31 11.18 -8.60
N ALA A 124 0.57 10.96 -9.58
CA ALA A 124 1.37 9.75 -9.70
C ALA A 124 2.84 10.07 -10.06
N PRO A 125 3.78 9.12 -9.88
CA PRO A 125 5.18 9.34 -10.24
C PRO A 125 5.34 9.73 -11.71
N ASN A 126 6.16 10.75 -11.93
CA ASN A 126 6.44 11.29 -13.25
C ASN A 126 7.57 10.51 -13.93
N GLY A 127 7.30 9.92 -15.09
CA GLY A 127 8.27 9.20 -15.90
C GLY A 127 9.36 10.07 -16.51
N ASP A 128 9.17 11.39 -16.58
CA ASP A 128 10.17 12.36 -17.04
C ASP A 128 11.06 12.88 -15.90
N PHE A 129 10.95 12.29 -14.70
CA PHE A 129 11.81 12.57 -13.56
C PHE A 129 12.86 11.46 -13.40
N ASP A 130 14.13 11.83 -13.58
CA ASP A 130 15.27 10.91 -13.61
C ASP A 130 15.66 10.34 -12.23
N GLY A 131 15.21 10.94 -11.13
CA GLY A 131 15.52 10.50 -9.76
C GLY A 131 14.48 9.52 -9.20
N ASP A 132 14.75 8.98 -8.00
CA ASP A 132 13.77 8.21 -7.22
C ASP A 132 12.57 9.11 -6.85
N SER A 133 11.37 8.79 -7.32
CA SER A 133 10.18 9.58 -6.95
C SER A 133 9.76 9.34 -5.51
N GLY A 134 10.12 8.19 -4.92
CA GLY A 134 9.66 7.76 -3.61
C GLY A 134 8.16 7.44 -3.56
N GLY A 135 7.62 7.33 -2.35
CA GLY A 135 6.23 6.92 -2.13
C GLY A 135 6.02 5.40 -2.14
N TYR A 136 7.06 4.66 -1.81
CA TYR A 136 7.09 3.21 -1.67
C TYR A 136 8.15 2.80 -0.64
N GLU A 137 7.96 1.66 0.01
CA GLU A 137 8.76 1.22 1.16
C GLU A 137 9.19 -0.24 1.01
N TRP A 138 8.72 -0.94 -0.03
CA TRP A 138 9.29 -2.21 -0.44
C TRP A 138 10.64 -1.99 -1.13
N VAL A 139 11.70 -1.98 -0.33
CA VAL A 139 13.09 -1.84 -0.81
C VAL A 139 13.95 -2.95 -0.18
N PRO A 140 13.69 -4.22 -0.54
CA PRO A 140 14.44 -5.33 0.04
C PRO A 140 15.91 -5.32 -0.43
N PRO A 141 16.82 -5.91 0.35
CA PRO A 141 18.20 -6.11 -0.08
C PRO A 141 18.29 -7.04 -1.28
N ALA A 142 19.31 -6.87 -2.12
CA ALA A 142 19.49 -7.66 -3.35
C ALA A 142 19.61 -9.18 -3.12
N GLN A 143 20.01 -9.60 -1.91
CA GLN A 143 20.21 -10.99 -1.51
C GLN A 143 19.11 -11.46 -0.54
N LEU A 144 17.88 -10.94 -0.69
CA LEU A 144 16.72 -11.33 0.11
C LEU A 144 16.52 -12.85 0.06
N GLN A 145 16.52 -13.50 1.22
CA GLN A 145 16.23 -14.93 1.37
C GLN A 145 14.89 -15.18 2.08
N GLN A 146 14.50 -14.25 2.96
CA GLN A 146 13.26 -14.35 3.73
C GLN A 146 12.54 -13.01 3.79
N ALA A 147 11.22 -13.01 3.63
CA ALA A 147 10.41 -11.82 3.82
C ALA A 147 9.22 -12.07 4.75
N LEU A 148 8.82 -11.01 5.46
CA LEU A 148 7.62 -10.97 6.28
C LEU A 148 6.69 -9.89 5.74
N LEU A 149 5.48 -10.27 5.32
CA LEU A 149 4.44 -9.34 4.87
C LEU A 149 3.29 -9.35 5.87
N ILE A 150 2.93 -8.19 6.41
CA ILE A 150 1.79 -8.06 7.31
C ILE A 150 0.89 -6.97 6.74
N ALA A 151 -0.32 -7.34 6.34
CA ALA A 151 -1.24 -6.46 5.63
C ALA A 151 -2.66 -6.57 6.19
N ASP A 152 -3.37 -5.46 6.33
CA ASP A 152 -4.83 -5.48 6.32
C ASP A 152 -5.37 -5.34 4.89
N GLU A 153 -6.69 -5.34 4.73
CA GLU A 153 -7.32 -5.35 3.41
C GLU A 153 -6.99 -4.12 2.55
N THR A 154 -6.65 -2.99 3.17
CA THR A 154 -6.24 -1.78 2.45
C THR A 154 -4.82 -1.89 1.88
N ALA A 155 -4.02 -2.78 2.46
CA ALA A 155 -2.64 -3.05 2.12
C ALA A 155 -2.46 -4.33 1.28
N VAL A 156 -3.46 -5.21 1.23
CA VAL A 156 -3.46 -6.42 0.39
C VAL A 156 -3.10 -6.13 -1.08
N PRO A 157 -3.61 -5.07 -1.75
CA PRO A 157 -3.21 -4.76 -3.13
C PRO A 157 -1.68 -4.62 -3.32
N ALA A 158 -1.01 -3.93 -2.39
CA ALA A 158 0.45 -3.77 -2.40
C ALA A 158 1.17 -5.08 -2.07
N ALA A 159 0.69 -5.82 -1.05
CA ALA A 159 1.26 -7.12 -0.67
C ALA A 159 1.16 -8.13 -1.83
N MET A 160 0.06 -8.14 -2.56
CA MET A 160 -0.13 -8.96 -3.76
C MET A 160 0.84 -8.58 -4.87
N ALA A 161 1.03 -7.28 -5.13
CA ALA A 161 2.03 -6.81 -6.10
C ALA A 161 3.46 -7.20 -5.69
N ILE A 162 3.77 -7.20 -4.38
CA ILE A 162 5.06 -7.68 -3.85
C ILE A 162 5.23 -9.17 -4.15
N LEU A 163 4.24 -10.01 -3.85
CA LEU A 163 4.28 -11.45 -4.14
C LEU A 163 4.47 -11.71 -5.64
N GLU A 164 3.75 -10.97 -6.50
CA GLU A 164 3.90 -11.04 -7.96
C GLU A 164 5.28 -10.64 -8.44
N GLN A 165 5.91 -9.60 -7.85
CA GLN A 165 7.28 -9.22 -8.17
C GLN A 165 8.28 -10.32 -7.77
N LEU A 166 8.11 -10.89 -6.57
CA LEU A 166 8.97 -11.96 -6.07
C LEU A 166 8.86 -13.23 -6.92
N ALA A 167 7.67 -13.56 -7.40
CA ALA A 167 7.42 -14.72 -8.25
C ALA A 167 8.15 -14.67 -9.62
N GLN A 168 8.56 -13.49 -10.07
CA GLN A 168 9.32 -13.32 -11.31
C GLN A 168 10.81 -13.69 -11.15
N GLN A 169 11.28 -13.89 -9.92
CA GLN A 169 12.66 -14.28 -9.66
C GLN A 169 12.86 -15.78 -9.93
N ALA A 170 14.05 -16.15 -10.40
CA ALA A 170 14.41 -17.55 -10.63
C ALA A 170 14.39 -18.37 -9.32
N ASN A 171 14.76 -17.75 -8.20
CA ASN A 171 14.73 -18.33 -6.86
C ASN A 171 14.07 -17.32 -5.90
N PRO A 172 12.73 -17.26 -5.82
CA PRO A 172 12.03 -16.36 -4.91
C PRO A 172 12.42 -16.65 -3.43
N PRO A 173 12.46 -15.62 -2.56
CA PRO A 173 12.69 -15.80 -1.14
C PRO A 173 11.53 -16.56 -0.48
N ARG A 174 11.78 -17.17 0.68
CA ARG A 174 10.68 -17.67 1.52
C ARG A 174 9.89 -16.48 2.05
N VAL A 175 8.58 -16.46 1.88
CA VAL A 175 7.72 -15.39 2.40
C VAL A 175 6.82 -15.95 3.49
N GLN A 176 6.75 -15.27 4.64
CA GLN A 176 5.68 -15.46 5.60
C GLN A 176 4.74 -14.26 5.50
N ALA A 177 3.44 -14.49 5.29
CA ALA A 177 2.48 -13.41 5.10
C ALA A 177 1.26 -13.53 6.02
N PHE A 178 0.80 -12.43 6.58
CA PHE A 178 -0.41 -12.33 7.39
C PHE A 178 -1.34 -11.30 6.79
N PHE A 179 -2.52 -11.71 6.34
CA PHE A 179 -3.49 -10.85 5.66
C PHE A 179 -4.83 -10.85 6.38
N GLU A 180 -5.18 -9.72 6.99
CA GLU A 180 -6.51 -9.51 7.57
C GLU A 180 -7.47 -8.99 6.51
N VAL A 181 -8.66 -9.61 6.42
CA VAL A 181 -9.66 -9.27 5.40
C VAL A 181 -11.08 -9.23 6.00
N PRO A 182 -12.03 -8.51 5.38
CA PRO A 182 -13.39 -8.40 5.90
C PRO A 182 -14.11 -9.75 6.03
N VAL A 183 -14.14 -10.55 4.97
CA VAL A 183 -14.86 -11.83 4.95
C VAL A 183 -14.01 -12.99 4.44
N ALA A 184 -14.37 -14.22 4.78
CA ALA A 184 -13.63 -15.42 4.32
C ALA A 184 -13.59 -15.55 2.79
N ALA A 185 -14.57 -15.00 2.09
CA ALA A 185 -14.62 -14.95 0.63
C ALA A 185 -13.66 -13.91 0.01
N ASP A 186 -12.98 -13.09 0.81
CA ASP A 186 -11.90 -12.21 0.37
C ASP A 186 -10.53 -12.91 0.33
N CYS A 187 -10.43 -14.13 0.85
CA CYS A 187 -9.21 -14.92 0.79
C CYS A 187 -8.96 -15.39 -0.65
N LEU A 188 -7.93 -14.84 -1.30
CA LEU A 188 -7.58 -15.18 -2.68
C LEU A 188 -6.80 -16.50 -2.76
N ASP A 189 -6.93 -17.20 -3.88
CA ASP A 189 -6.11 -18.38 -4.17
C ASP A 189 -4.68 -17.96 -4.54
N LEU A 190 -3.73 -18.39 -3.72
CA LEU A 190 -2.30 -18.09 -3.83
C LEU A 190 -1.45 -19.32 -4.14
N ALA A 191 -2.04 -20.42 -4.64
CA ALA A 191 -1.31 -21.65 -4.95
C ALA A 191 -0.16 -21.46 -5.96
N HIS A 192 -0.20 -20.39 -6.75
CA HIS A 192 0.85 -20.00 -7.69
C HIS A 192 2.05 -19.30 -7.03
N PHE A 193 2.02 -19.03 -5.72
CA PHE A 193 3.13 -18.54 -4.91
C PHE A 193 3.60 -19.62 -3.92
N PRO A 194 4.20 -20.74 -4.39
CA PRO A 194 4.59 -21.85 -3.51
C PRO A 194 5.70 -21.49 -2.51
N PHE A 195 6.35 -20.33 -2.68
CA PHE A 195 7.36 -19.79 -1.77
C PHE A 195 6.76 -19.00 -0.59
N ALA A 196 5.45 -18.76 -0.58
CA ALA A 196 4.76 -17.94 0.40
C ALA A 196 3.85 -18.78 1.33
N ASP A 197 4.19 -18.77 2.63
CA ASP A 197 3.34 -19.27 3.71
C ASP A 197 2.36 -18.16 4.12
N VAL A 198 1.12 -18.21 3.61
CA VAL A 198 0.11 -17.15 3.81
C VAL A 198 -0.95 -17.54 4.83
N TYR A 199 -1.13 -16.68 5.84
CA TYR A 199 -2.17 -16.75 6.85
C TYR A 199 -3.26 -15.72 6.55
N TRP A 200 -4.41 -16.20 6.08
CA TRP A 200 -5.61 -15.38 5.92
C TRP A 200 -6.39 -15.27 7.23
N LEU A 201 -6.81 -14.06 7.56
CA LEU A 201 -7.45 -13.69 8.83
C LEU A 201 -8.77 -12.96 8.55
N PRO A 202 -9.82 -13.67 8.12
CA PRO A 202 -11.11 -13.07 7.85
C PRO A 202 -11.81 -12.65 9.13
N ARG A 203 -12.41 -11.45 9.16
CA ARG A 203 -13.06 -10.88 10.37
C ARG A 203 -14.51 -11.30 10.58
N ASP A 204 -15.14 -11.97 9.62
CA ASP A 204 -16.53 -12.45 9.71
C ASP A 204 -16.72 -13.67 10.62
N VAL A 205 -15.62 -14.21 11.17
CA VAL A 205 -15.62 -15.32 12.15
C VAL A 205 -15.78 -14.82 13.59
N GLY A 206 -16.82 -14.04 13.88
CA GLY A 206 -17.09 -13.54 15.23
C GLY A 206 -17.94 -12.26 15.26
N ARG A 207 -18.43 -11.86 16.45
CA ARG A 207 -19.13 -10.58 16.58
C ARG A 207 -18.12 -9.42 16.52
N GLN A 208 -18.29 -8.54 15.53
CA GLN A 208 -17.66 -7.21 15.39
C GLN A 208 -16.26 -7.09 16.00
N LEU A 209 -15.30 -7.79 15.41
CA LEU A 209 -13.89 -7.62 15.75
C LEU A 209 -13.40 -6.26 15.28
N VAL A 210 -12.58 -5.60 16.10
CA VAL A 210 -11.90 -4.36 15.75
C VAL A 210 -10.81 -4.66 14.71
N HIS A 211 -10.66 -3.79 13.71
CA HIS A 211 -9.62 -3.91 12.68
C HIS A 211 -8.24 -4.10 13.33
N GLY A 212 -7.45 -5.01 12.77
CA GLY A 212 -6.11 -5.35 13.22
C GLY A 212 -6.05 -6.30 14.43
N THR A 213 -7.17 -6.65 15.07
CA THR A 213 -7.16 -7.55 16.24
C THR A 213 -6.66 -8.94 15.83
N LEU A 214 -7.22 -9.52 14.78
CA LEU A 214 -6.83 -10.85 14.31
C LEU A 214 -5.41 -10.82 13.76
N LEU A 215 -5.03 -9.75 13.06
CA LEU A 215 -3.69 -9.53 12.55
C LEU A 215 -2.63 -9.57 13.66
N VAL A 216 -2.84 -8.80 14.72
CA VAL A 216 -1.93 -8.76 15.88
C VAL A 216 -1.87 -10.11 16.58
N GLU A 217 -3.01 -10.75 16.82
CA GLU A 217 -3.06 -12.06 17.48
C GLU A 217 -2.33 -13.15 16.68
N ALA A 218 -2.57 -13.22 15.38
CA ALA A 218 -1.94 -14.20 14.51
C ALA A 218 -0.42 -14.01 14.43
N VAL A 219 0.05 -12.78 14.29
CA VAL A 219 1.48 -12.45 14.29
C VAL A 219 2.09 -12.87 15.63
N ARG A 220 1.47 -12.54 16.76
CA ARG A 220 1.98 -12.94 18.09
C ARG A 220 2.08 -14.45 18.29
N GLN A 221 1.18 -15.21 17.67
CA GLN A 221 1.14 -16.67 17.81
C GLN A 221 2.08 -17.41 16.87
N ARG A 222 2.34 -16.85 15.67
CA ARG A 222 2.88 -17.64 14.55
C ARG A 222 4.10 -17.03 13.87
N VAL A 223 4.44 -15.76 14.14
CA VAL A 223 5.55 -15.12 13.45
C VAL A 223 6.85 -15.87 13.70
N ASP A 224 7.56 -16.17 12.62
CA ASP A 224 8.84 -16.86 12.64
C ASP A 224 9.90 -15.89 12.12
N ILE A 225 10.65 -15.29 13.04
CA ILE A 225 11.71 -14.32 12.72
C ILE A 225 13.04 -15.06 12.82
N PRO A 226 13.84 -15.12 11.75
CA PRO A 226 15.13 -15.77 11.79
C PRO A 226 16.06 -15.02 12.74
N ALA A 227 16.92 -15.75 13.46
CA ALA A 227 17.90 -15.14 14.38
C ALA A 227 18.81 -14.11 13.69
N SER A 228 19.06 -14.25 12.39
CA SER A 228 19.83 -13.30 11.58
C SER A 228 19.13 -11.96 11.35
N ALA A 229 17.82 -11.87 11.56
CA ALA A 229 17.06 -10.62 11.47
C ALA A 229 16.93 -9.90 12.81
N CYS A 230 17.28 -10.56 13.92
CA CYS A 230 17.26 -9.94 15.24
C CYS A 230 18.47 -9.00 15.39
N ALA A 231 18.28 -7.87 16.07
CA ALA A 231 19.36 -6.98 16.41
C ALA A 231 20.40 -7.74 17.25
N GLN A 232 21.63 -7.86 16.75
CA GLN A 232 22.75 -8.28 17.60
C GLN A 232 22.86 -7.23 18.71
N ALA A 233 23.06 -7.66 19.96
CA ALA A 233 23.15 -6.78 21.13
C ALA A 233 24.29 -5.75 20.97
N GLN A 234 24.04 -4.67 20.25
CA GLN A 234 24.84 -3.46 20.25
C GLN A 234 24.24 -2.55 21.33
N SER A 235 25.12 -2.17 22.24
CA SER A 235 24.86 -1.53 23.53
C SER A 235 23.68 -0.56 23.55
N LEU A 236 22.84 -0.73 24.57
CA LEU A 236 21.96 0.28 25.14
C LEU A 236 22.59 1.68 25.11
N ALA A 237 22.31 2.43 24.06
CA ALA A 237 22.32 3.88 24.08
C ALA A 237 20.89 4.29 23.77
N GLU A 238 20.14 4.53 24.85
CA GLU A 238 18.81 5.11 24.82
C GLU A 238 18.79 6.34 23.90
N SER A 239 18.14 6.21 22.75
CA SER A 239 17.62 7.37 22.03
C SER A 239 16.11 7.28 22.08
N SER A 240 15.54 8.10 22.95
CA SER A 240 14.13 8.40 23.17
C SER A 240 13.19 8.00 22.02
N LEU A 241 12.19 7.19 22.36
CA LEU A 241 10.94 7.09 21.61
C LEU A 241 10.32 8.49 21.49
N SER A 242 10.61 9.20 20.41
CA SER A 242 9.85 10.41 20.05
C SER A 242 8.62 9.97 19.24
N ASP A 243 7.45 10.38 19.72
CA ASP A 243 6.12 10.05 19.15
C ASP A 243 5.84 10.70 17.77
N GLU A 244 6.85 11.19 17.05
CA GLU A 244 6.65 12.04 15.86
C GLU A 244 7.23 11.50 14.54
N VAL A 245 7.80 10.30 14.50
CA VAL A 245 8.24 9.70 13.22
C VAL A 245 7.53 8.36 12.99
N LEU A 246 6.43 8.45 12.23
CA LEU A 246 5.56 7.32 11.84
C LEU A 246 6.05 6.58 10.58
N TRP A 247 7.23 6.92 10.07
CA TRP A 247 7.81 6.40 8.82
C TRP A 247 9.32 6.16 9.00
N GLU A 248 9.76 4.90 9.04
CA GLU A 248 11.19 4.53 9.21
C GLU A 248 11.59 3.56 8.10
N ARG A 249 12.66 3.89 7.35
CA ARG A 249 13.19 3.08 6.23
C ARG A 249 14.29 2.13 6.69
N ALA A 250 14.16 0.86 6.31
CA ALA A 250 15.14 -0.19 6.49
C ALA A 250 16.38 -0.03 5.57
N ALA A 251 17.60 -0.28 6.09
CA ALA A 251 18.89 -0.22 5.37
C ALA A 251 19.87 -1.37 5.69
N GLY A 252 19.41 -2.43 6.36
CA GLY A 252 20.25 -3.53 6.84
C GLY A 252 20.76 -4.48 5.74
N SER A 253 21.94 -5.07 5.97
CA SER A 253 22.56 -6.07 5.07
C SER A 253 22.10 -7.51 5.32
N ASN A 254 21.08 -7.69 6.16
CA ASN A 254 20.54 -9.01 6.48
C ASN A 254 19.72 -9.53 5.31
N ALA A 255 19.76 -10.84 5.03
CA ALA A 255 18.95 -11.48 3.98
C ALA A 255 17.44 -11.57 4.33
N PHE A 256 16.96 -10.70 5.22
CA PHE A 256 15.59 -10.63 5.72
C PHE A 256 15.00 -9.24 5.49
N TYR A 257 13.71 -9.17 5.15
CA TYR A 257 12.98 -7.91 5.06
C TYR A 257 11.53 -8.04 5.49
N ALA A 258 11.05 -7.11 6.32
CA ALA A 258 9.66 -7.05 6.74
C ALA A 258 8.97 -5.79 6.23
N TRP A 259 7.73 -5.96 5.78
CA TRP A 259 6.86 -4.91 5.30
C TRP A 259 5.53 -5.03 6.03
N VAL A 260 5.16 -3.99 6.78
CA VAL A 260 3.99 -4.00 7.66
C VAL A 260 3.13 -2.80 7.33
N ALA A 261 1.93 -3.03 6.78
CA ALA A 261 0.98 -1.96 6.48
C ALA A 261 -0.44 -2.33 6.91
N ALA A 262 -1.05 -1.51 7.76
CA ALA A 262 -2.42 -1.71 8.23
C ALA A 262 -2.98 -0.42 8.84
N GLU A 263 -4.11 -0.53 9.53
CA GLU A 263 -4.64 0.48 10.45
C GLU A 263 -3.58 0.92 11.49
N SER A 264 -3.56 2.21 11.81
CA SER A 264 -2.58 2.88 12.64
C SER A 264 -2.34 2.27 14.03
N SER A 265 -3.38 1.85 14.75
CA SER A 265 -3.28 1.26 16.09
C SER A 265 -2.74 -0.17 16.03
N ALA A 266 -3.12 -0.93 14.99
CA ALA A 266 -2.57 -2.24 14.71
C ALA A 266 -1.08 -2.15 14.41
N VAL A 267 -0.68 -1.23 13.52
CA VAL A 267 0.73 -0.98 13.17
C VAL A 267 1.56 -0.60 14.39
N LYS A 268 1.05 0.30 15.25
CA LYS A 268 1.74 0.67 16.51
C LYS A 268 1.94 -0.54 17.43
N THR A 269 0.94 -1.40 17.53
CA THR A 269 0.99 -2.61 18.36
C THR A 269 1.98 -3.64 17.78
N LEU A 270 1.97 -3.85 16.47
CA LEU A 270 2.91 -4.71 15.75
C LEU A 270 4.34 -4.20 15.86
N ARG A 271 4.57 -2.88 15.72
CA ARG A 271 5.90 -2.27 15.91
C ARG A 271 6.46 -2.55 17.30
N ARG A 272 5.64 -2.33 18.34
CA ARG A 272 6.03 -2.61 19.73
C ARG A 272 6.39 -4.09 19.93
N TYR A 273 5.59 -4.99 19.36
CA TYR A 273 5.83 -6.42 19.47
C TYR A 273 7.09 -6.87 18.72
N LEU A 274 7.19 -6.55 17.43
CA LEU A 274 8.27 -7.03 16.57
C LEU A 274 9.63 -6.44 16.97
N ILE A 275 9.72 -5.13 17.19
CA ILE A 275 10.98 -4.50 17.59
C ILE A 275 11.26 -4.73 19.08
N GLY A 276 10.26 -4.55 19.94
CA GLY A 276 10.48 -4.51 21.39
C GLY A 276 10.42 -5.86 22.10
N GLU A 277 9.60 -6.81 21.63
CA GLU A 277 9.44 -8.13 22.27
C GLU A 277 10.12 -9.25 21.47
N ARG A 278 10.39 -9.05 20.17
CA ARG A 278 11.02 -10.04 19.28
C ARG A 278 12.39 -9.61 18.76
N ASP A 279 12.91 -8.49 19.26
CA ASP A 279 14.23 -7.92 18.93
C ASP A 279 14.48 -7.79 17.42
N LEU A 280 13.44 -7.60 16.60
CA LEU A 280 13.60 -7.42 15.16
C LEU A 280 14.43 -6.17 14.89
N ASP A 281 15.49 -6.30 14.10
CA ASP A 281 16.32 -5.17 13.70
C ASP A 281 15.46 -4.17 12.89
N ARG A 282 15.30 -2.97 13.44
CA ARG A 282 14.58 -1.85 12.81
C ARG A 282 15.09 -1.53 11.40
N SER A 283 16.36 -1.84 11.11
CA SER A 283 16.97 -1.64 9.80
C SER A 283 16.48 -2.64 8.75
N THR A 284 15.64 -3.61 9.11
CA THR A 284 15.13 -4.65 8.21
C THR A 284 13.60 -4.61 8.06
N VAL A 285 12.92 -3.64 8.65
CA VAL A 285 11.45 -3.55 8.65
C VAL A 285 10.96 -2.13 8.35
N ASN A 286 9.87 -2.03 7.58
CA ASN A 286 9.10 -0.80 7.46
C ASN A 286 7.70 -1.00 8.06
N PHE A 287 7.21 0.06 8.72
CA PHE A 287 5.87 0.16 9.26
C PHE A 287 5.14 1.32 8.59
N MET A 288 3.99 1.08 7.98
CA MET A 288 3.15 2.11 7.36
C MET A 288 1.73 2.05 7.91
N ALA A 289 1.25 3.14 8.50
CA ALA A 289 -0.17 3.29 8.82
C ALA A 289 -0.92 3.78 7.57
N TYR A 290 -1.75 2.93 6.98
CA TYR A 290 -2.51 3.29 5.77
C TYR A 290 -3.76 4.11 6.10
N TRP A 291 -4.33 3.92 7.29
CA TRP A 291 -5.52 4.61 7.76
C TRP A 291 -5.62 4.59 9.30
N CYS A 292 -6.60 5.30 9.86
CA CYS A 292 -6.89 5.42 11.29
C CYS A 292 -8.39 5.54 11.56
#